data_AF-A0A955S305-F1
#
_entry.id   AF-A0A955S305-F1
#
_cell.length_a   1.000
_cell.length_b   1.000
_cell.length_c   1.000
_cell.angle_alpha   90.00
_cell.angle_beta   90.00
_cell.angle_gamma   90.00
#
_symmetry.space_group_name_H-M   'P 1'
#
loop_
_entity.id
_entity.type
_entity.pdbx_description
1 polymer ?
#
loop_
_entity_poly.entity_id
_entity_poly.type
_entity_poly.pdbx_seq_one_letter_code
_entity_poly.pdbx_strand_id
1 'polypeptide(L)'
;MKMLGVVKLFVLPYNGYVNVETKVIRQLKLSQKTVSVAESCSGGLIAHRLTNVPGCSNVFVGAIIAYSNSVKQKNLQIPPQLIVEHGTVSKEVAQ
;
A
#
# COMPACT_ATOMS: atom_id res chain seq x y z
N MET A 1 -12.96 -50.82 -21.83
CA MET A 1 -13.74 -49.66 -22.29
C MET A 1 -13.87 -48.66 -21.15
N LYS A 2 -13.70 -47.37 -21.48
CA LYS A 2 -13.67 -46.22 -20.57
C LYS A 2 -15.04 -45.94 -19.94
N MET A 3 -15.04 -45.50 -18.68
CA MET A 3 -15.96 -44.45 -18.22
C MET A 3 -15.27 -43.61 -17.12
N LEU A 4 -14.41 -42.72 -17.57
CA LEU A 4 -13.76 -41.65 -16.79
C LEU A 4 -14.37 -40.32 -17.27
N GLY A 5 -15.01 -39.59 -16.35
CA GLY A 5 -15.73 -38.34 -16.57
C GLY A 5 -17.04 -38.44 -15.79
N VAL A 6 -17.34 -37.63 -14.79
CA VAL A 6 -17.40 -36.16 -14.83
C VAL A 6 -17.27 -35.60 -13.41
N VAL A 7 -16.08 -35.64 -12.80
CA VAL A 7 -15.70 -34.65 -11.76
C VAL A 7 -14.21 -34.42 -11.90
N LYS A 8 -13.83 -33.48 -12.78
CA LYS A 8 -12.53 -32.84 -12.65
C LYS A 8 -12.65 -31.96 -11.41
N LEU A 9 -12.31 -32.52 -10.25
CA LEU A 9 -12.03 -31.70 -9.08
C LEU A 9 -10.86 -30.81 -9.50
N PHE A 10 -11.16 -29.57 -9.87
CA PHE A 10 -10.17 -28.52 -10.01
C PHE A 10 -9.63 -28.24 -8.60
N VAL A 11 -8.77 -29.13 -8.10
CA VAL A 11 -7.80 -28.73 -7.10
C VAL A 11 -6.83 -27.85 -7.85
N LEU A 12 -7.13 -26.55 -7.91
CA LEU A 12 -6.12 -25.57 -8.21
C LEU A 12 -5.03 -25.78 -7.14
N PRO A 13 -3.78 -26.06 -7.52
CA PRO A 13 -2.71 -26.08 -6.53
C PRO A 13 -2.76 -24.74 -5.81
N TYR A 14 -2.80 -24.76 -4.47
CA TYR A 14 -2.65 -23.57 -3.65
C TYR A 14 -1.23 -23.03 -3.88
N ASN A 15 -1.04 -22.32 -4.98
CA ASN A 15 0.09 -21.41 -5.17
C ASN A 15 -0.17 -20.29 -4.19
N GLY A 16 0.27 -20.47 -2.94
CA GLY A 16 -0.08 -19.64 -1.80
C GLY A 16 -0.19 -18.18 -2.18
N TYR A 17 -1.37 -17.61 -1.95
CA TYR A 17 -1.69 -16.25 -2.38
C TYR A 17 -0.67 -15.29 -1.78
N VAL A 18 0.30 -14.87 -2.58
CA VAL A 18 1.25 -13.84 -2.19
C VAL A 18 0.46 -12.54 -2.15
N ASN A 19 0.30 -12.01 -0.94
CA ASN A 19 -0.41 -10.76 -0.69
C ASN A 19 0.24 -9.58 -1.45
N VAL A 20 -0.52 -8.51 -1.66
CA VAL A 20 -0.11 -7.38 -2.51
C VAL A 20 1.13 -6.70 -1.95
N GLU A 21 1.19 -6.52 -0.65
CA GLU A 21 2.32 -5.94 0.08
C GLU A 21 3.63 -6.71 -0.17
N THR A 22 3.60 -8.05 -0.20
CA THR A 22 4.80 -8.84 -0.51
C THR A 22 5.26 -8.63 -1.95
N LYS A 23 4.33 -8.51 -2.90
CA LYS A 23 4.66 -8.20 -4.30
C LYS A 23 5.29 -6.80 -4.43
N VAL A 24 4.75 -5.81 -3.73
CA VAL A 24 5.27 -4.43 -3.71
C VAL A 24 6.69 -4.39 -3.15
N ILE A 25 6.92 -4.97 -1.96
CA ILE A 25 8.24 -5.00 -1.32
C ILE A 25 9.25 -5.74 -2.20
N ARG A 26 8.87 -6.87 -2.81
CA ARG A 26 9.73 -7.59 -3.74
C ARG A 26 10.12 -6.73 -4.94
N GLN A 27 9.15 -6.04 -5.55
CA GLN A 27 9.41 -5.21 -6.72
C GLN A 27 10.30 -4.01 -6.42
N LEU A 28 10.10 -3.38 -5.25
CA LEU A 28 10.97 -2.29 -4.78
C LEU A 28 12.41 -2.76 -4.56
N LYS A 29 12.60 -3.96 -3.98
CA LYS A 29 13.94 -4.56 -3.82
C LYS A 29 14.62 -4.81 -5.16
N LEU A 30 13.90 -5.42 -6.11
CA LEU A 30 14.44 -5.71 -7.45
C LEU A 30 14.78 -4.45 -8.25
N SER A 31 14.01 -3.37 -8.04
CA SER A 31 14.25 -2.08 -8.70
C SER A 31 15.17 -1.14 -7.93
N GLN A 32 15.73 -1.58 -6.79
CA GLN A 32 16.58 -0.77 -5.89
C GLN A 32 15.94 0.58 -5.51
N LYS A 33 14.62 0.59 -5.30
CA LYS A 33 13.86 1.77 -4.92
C LYS A 33 13.35 1.65 -3.49
N THR A 34 13.22 2.82 -2.86
CA THR A 34 12.57 2.96 -1.57
C THR A 34 11.18 3.57 -1.72
N VAL A 35 10.33 3.37 -0.71
CA VAL A 35 8.99 3.96 -0.64
C VAL A 35 8.71 4.47 0.78
N SER A 36 7.95 5.56 0.86
CA SER A 36 7.30 6.03 2.09
C SER A 36 5.83 6.32 1.79
N VAL A 37 5.00 6.42 2.83
CA VAL A 37 3.57 6.70 2.66
C VAL A 37 3.10 7.85 3.54
N ALA A 38 2.21 8.68 3.01
CA ALA A 38 1.42 9.62 3.78
C ALA A 38 -0.02 9.12 3.83
N GLU A 39 -0.58 8.93 5.02
CA GLU A 39 -1.91 8.34 5.22
C GLU A 39 -2.86 9.32 5.92
N SER A 40 -4.12 9.35 5.50
CA SER A 40 -5.20 10.03 6.24
C SER A 40 -6.27 9.01 6.65
N CYS A 41 -7.30 8.78 5.84
CA CYS A 41 -8.43 7.90 6.14
C CYS A 41 -8.03 6.44 6.40
N SER A 42 -6.88 5.99 5.89
CA SER A 42 -6.34 4.66 6.15
C SER A 42 -5.67 4.52 7.52
N GLY A 43 -5.34 5.65 8.20
CA GLY A 43 -4.94 5.67 9.60
C GLY A 43 -3.67 4.89 9.95
N GLY A 44 -2.82 4.56 8.98
CA GLY A 44 -1.63 3.73 9.18
C GLY A 44 -1.78 2.28 8.74
N LEU A 45 -2.94 1.89 8.20
CA LEU A 45 -3.18 0.52 7.74
C LEU A 45 -2.26 0.13 6.58
N ILE A 46 -1.88 1.06 5.69
CA ILE A 46 -0.96 0.75 4.60
C ILE A 46 0.43 0.50 5.16
N ALA A 47 0.92 1.39 6.02
CA ALA A 47 2.20 1.22 6.71
C ALA A 47 2.24 -0.10 7.48
N HIS A 48 1.19 -0.43 8.25
CA HIS A 48 1.08 -1.68 9.00
C HIS A 48 1.18 -2.92 8.09
N ARG A 49 0.50 -2.91 6.93
CA ARG A 49 0.58 -4.01 5.98
C ARG A 49 1.97 -4.14 5.36
N LEU A 50 2.62 -3.04 5.00
CA LEU A 50 3.97 -3.06 4.45
C LEU A 50 4.99 -3.55 5.48
N THR A 51 4.88 -3.12 6.75
CA THR A 51 5.80 -3.52 7.81
C THR A 51 5.65 -4.98 8.23
N ASN A 52 4.49 -5.59 8.01
CA ASN A 52 4.27 -7.03 8.23
C ASN A 52 4.99 -7.94 7.22
N VAL A 53 5.57 -7.40 6.13
CA VAL A 53 6.35 -8.18 5.16
C VAL A 53 7.79 -8.32 5.65
N PRO A 54 8.33 -9.55 5.80
CA PRO A 54 9.72 -9.74 6.20
C PRO A 54 10.74 -9.03 5.30
N GLY A 55 11.65 -8.29 5.94
CA GLY A 55 12.69 -7.51 5.26
C GLY A 55 12.16 -6.29 4.50
N CYS A 56 10.97 -5.78 4.83
CA CYS A 56 10.44 -4.52 4.32
C CYS A 56 11.34 -3.31 4.62
N SER A 57 12.10 -3.34 5.73
CA SER A 57 13.02 -2.27 6.16
C SER A 57 14.11 -1.93 5.13
N ASN A 58 14.42 -2.83 4.21
CA ASN A 58 15.37 -2.56 3.12
C ASN A 58 14.83 -1.54 2.10
N VAL A 59 13.52 -1.31 2.05
CA VAL A 59 12.87 -0.47 1.03
C VAL A 59 11.81 0.47 1.58
N PHE A 60 11.18 0.16 2.73
CA PHE A 60 10.18 1.01 3.34
C PHE A 60 10.83 1.95 4.36
N VAL A 61 10.83 3.25 4.04
CA VAL A 61 11.54 4.28 4.81
C VAL A 61 10.72 4.76 6.01
N GLY A 62 9.39 4.75 5.89
CA GLY A 62 8.51 5.17 6.96
C GLY A 62 7.17 5.69 6.46
N ALA A 63 6.39 6.22 7.41
CA ALA A 63 5.07 6.76 7.16
C ALA A 63 4.78 8.01 7.98
N ILE A 64 3.88 8.84 7.47
CA ILE A 64 3.26 9.96 8.19
C ILE A 64 1.76 9.77 8.16
N ILE A 65 1.12 9.72 9.34
CA ILE A 65 -0.34 9.70 9.44
C ILE A 65 -0.84 11.14 9.53
N ALA A 66 -1.10 11.76 8.38
CA ALA A 66 -1.56 13.14 8.23
C ALA A 66 -3.09 13.25 8.28
N TYR A 67 -3.70 12.83 9.40
CA TYR A 67 -5.15 12.87 9.56
C TYR A 67 -5.69 14.31 9.59
N SER A 68 -5.05 15.20 10.37
CA SER A 68 -5.45 16.60 10.49
C SER A 68 -4.74 17.51 9.46
N ASN A 69 -5.35 18.67 9.19
CA ASN A 69 -4.74 19.70 8.34
C ASN A 69 -3.42 20.23 8.94
N SER A 70 -3.31 20.28 10.27
CA SER A 70 -2.07 20.72 10.93
C SER A 70 -0.91 19.76 10.65
N VAL A 71 -1.13 18.44 10.63
CA VAL A 71 -0.10 17.47 10.27
C VAL A 71 0.22 17.53 8.78
N LYS A 72 -0.79 17.68 7.91
CA LYS A 72 -0.57 17.90 6.47
C LYS A 72 0.34 19.11 6.20
N GLN A 73 0.13 20.21 6.91
CA GLN A 73 0.92 21.42 6.76
C GLN A 73 2.33 21.29 7.38
N LYS A 74 2.43 20.81 8.62
CA LYS A 74 3.72 20.79 9.34
C LYS A 74 4.66 19.69 8.86
N ASN A 75 4.13 18.51 8.56
CA ASN A 75 4.94 17.33 8.26
C ASN A 75 5.05 17.07 6.76
N LEU A 76 3.98 17.33 5.99
CA LEU A 76 3.96 17.13 4.54
C LEU A 76 4.11 18.44 3.75
N GLN A 77 4.18 19.59 4.43
CA GLN A 77 4.35 20.91 3.80
C GLN A 77 3.26 21.25 2.77
N ILE A 78 2.06 20.66 2.91
CA ILE A 78 0.93 20.96 2.03
C ILE A 78 0.47 22.40 2.27
N PRO A 79 0.44 23.27 1.24
CA PRO A 79 0.00 24.64 1.38
C PRO A 79 -1.45 24.72 1.89
N PRO A 80 -1.74 25.58 2.89
CA PRO A 80 -3.11 25.78 3.38
C PRO A 80 -4.10 26.15 2.27
N GLN A 81 -3.66 26.94 1.29
CA GLN A 81 -4.47 27.41 0.17
C GLN A 81 -5.00 26.25 -0.67
N LEU A 82 -4.19 25.21 -0.91
CA LEU A 82 -4.59 24.03 -1.68
C LEU A 82 -5.76 23.29 -1.01
N ILE A 83 -5.74 23.21 0.33
CA ILE A 83 -6.81 22.59 1.11
C ILE A 83 -8.07 23.47 1.09
N VAL A 84 -7.93 24.79 1.11
CA VAL A 84 -9.06 25.74 1.04
C VAL A 84 -9.74 25.67 -0.33
N GLU A 85 -8.96 25.63 -1.42
CA GLU A 85 -9.46 25.66 -2.80
C GLU A 85 -10.06 24.33 -3.23
N HIS A 86 -9.40 23.21 -2.92
CA HIS A 86 -9.77 21.89 -3.44
C HIS A 86 -10.40 20.97 -2.38
N GLY A 87 -10.29 21.32 -1.10
CA GLY A 87 -10.68 20.45 0.00
C GLY A 87 -9.65 19.35 0.30
N THR A 88 -9.81 18.70 1.45
CA THR A 88 -8.89 17.64 1.95
C THR A 88 -9.01 16.32 1.18
N VAL A 89 -10.16 16.06 0.56
CA VAL A 89 -10.41 14.88 -0.28
C VAL A 89 -10.42 15.35 -1.72
N SER A 90 -9.22 15.54 -2.26
CA SER A 90 -9.00 16.04 -3.60
C SER A 90 -7.77 15.39 -4.21
N LYS A 91 -7.67 15.44 -5.54
CA LYS A 91 -6.51 14.90 -6.25
C LYS A 91 -5.27 15.74 -5.93
N GLU A 92 -5.46 17.04 -5.86
CA GLU A 92 -4.43 18.05 -5.62
C GLU A 92 -3.75 17.86 -4.27
N VAL A 93 -4.52 17.55 -3.22
CA VAL A 93 -3.97 17.26 -1.88
C VAL A 93 -3.31 15.87 -1.79
N ALA A 94 -3.60 14.97 -2.74
CA ALA A 94 -3.07 13.61 -2.77
C ALA A 94 -1.81 13.43 -3.65
N GLN A 95 -1.51 14.38 -4.53
CA GLN A 95 -0.36 14.35 -5.47
C GLN A 95 0.87 15.03 -4.89
#